data_AF-A0A967W0Z2-F1
#
_entry.id   AF-A0A967W0Z2-F1
#
_cell.length_a   1.000
_cell.length_b   1.000
_cell.length_c   1.000
_cell.angle_alpha   90.00
_cell.angle_beta   90.00
_cell.angle_gamma   90.00
#
_symmetry.space_group_name_H-M   'P 1'
#
loop_
_entity.id
_entity.type
_entity.pdbx_description
1 polymer ?
#
loop_
_entity_poly.entity_id
_entity_poly.type
_entity_poly.pdbx_seq_one_letter_code
_entity_poly.pdbx_strand_id
1 'polypeptide(L)'
;LVCPGFIKTNVTKNALEGDGSKHDKMGKGQENGMPADEFAKQLIPKILKEKEEIYIGGKEIWGIYLKRFFPHLLNKLLRNTKVT
;
A
#
# COMPACT_ATOMS: atom_id res chain seq x y z
N LEU A 1 -14.20 -0.82 -4.48
CA LEU A 1 -13.16 -0.51 -3.47
C LEU A 1 -11.76 -0.66 -4.09
N VAL A 2 -10.88 0.32 -3.91
CA VAL A 2 -9.50 0.27 -4.42
C VAL A 2 -8.56 0.09 -3.24
N CYS A 3 -7.74 -0.96 -3.26
CA CYS A 3 -6.73 -1.23 -2.24
C CYS A 3 -5.34 -1.12 -2.87
N PRO A 4 -4.72 0.08 -2.84
CA PRO A 4 -3.38 0.28 -3.36
C PRO A 4 -2.33 -0.31 -2.41
N GLY A 5 -1.23 -0.76 -2.99
CA GLY A 5 0.03 -0.96 -2.30
C GLY A 5 0.77 0.36 -2.06
N PHE A 6 2.09 0.31 -1.93
CA PHE A 6 2.89 1.52 -1.78
C PHE A 6 2.99 2.29 -3.10
N ILE A 7 2.46 3.51 -3.11
CA ILE A 7 2.52 4.44 -4.25
C ILE A 7 3.40 5.63 -3.87
N LYS A 8 4.30 6.03 -4.78
CA LYS A 8 5.23 7.14 -4.60
C LYS A 8 4.51 8.49 -4.70
N THR A 9 3.95 8.90 -3.58
CA THR A 9 3.23 10.17 -3.40
C THR A 9 3.77 10.93 -2.20
N ASN A 10 3.43 12.22 -2.09
CA ASN A 10 3.86 13.07 -0.98
C ASN A 10 3.07 12.83 0.33
N VAL A 11 2.29 11.75 0.44
CA VAL A 11 1.41 11.51 1.59
C VAL A 11 2.17 11.45 2.92
N THR A 12 3.33 10.79 2.95
CA THR A 12 4.17 10.72 4.17
C THR A 12 4.89 12.03 4.44
N LYS A 13 5.35 12.72 3.40
CA LYS A 13 5.96 14.04 3.55
C LYS A 13 5.00 15.05 4.18
N ASN A 14 3.74 15.00 3.79
CA ASN A 14 2.69 15.89 4.26
C ASN A 14 1.97 15.40 5.51
N ALA A 15 2.35 14.23 6.06
CA ALA A 15 1.75 13.70 7.27
C ALA A 15 2.08 14.61 8.47
N LEU A 16 1.21 14.57 9.49
CA LEU A 16 1.41 15.28 10.74
C LEU A 16 1.91 14.31 11.82
N GLU A 17 2.83 14.79 12.65
CA GLU A 17 3.29 14.13 13.85
C GLU A 17 2.30 14.31 15.01
N GLY A 18 2.55 13.62 16.13
CA GLY A 18 1.69 13.70 17.32
C GLY A 18 1.56 15.10 17.92
N ASP A 19 2.53 15.98 17.67
CA ASP A 19 2.52 17.39 18.09
C ASP A 19 1.91 18.34 17.03
N GLY A 20 1.42 17.82 15.91
CA GLY A 20 0.87 18.60 14.81
C GLY A 20 1.90 19.22 13.87
N SER A 21 3.20 19.00 14.10
CA SER A 21 4.25 19.37 13.14
C SER A 21 4.21 18.48 11.90
N LYS A 22 4.78 18.93 10.78
CA LYS A 22 4.88 18.11 9.56
C LYS A 22 6.00 17.09 9.70
N HIS A 23 5.75 15.85 9.27
CA HIS A 23 6.77 14.81 9.19
C HIS A 23 7.92 15.20 8.24
N ASP A 24 7.60 15.87 7.12
CA ASP A 24 8.50 16.42 6.09
C ASP A 24 9.53 15.45 5.51
N LYS A 25 9.33 14.15 5.72
CA LYS A 25 10.18 13.07 5.20
C LYS A 25 9.37 12.10 4.36
N MET A 26 9.97 11.58 3.30
CA MET A 26 9.33 10.51 2.53
C MET A 26 9.54 9.19 3.27
N GLY A 27 8.44 8.51 3.58
CA GLY A 27 8.47 7.17 4.15
C GLY A 27 9.12 6.18 3.19
N LYS A 28 9.90 5.22 3.72
CA LYS A 28 10.61 4.20 2.93
C LYS A 28 9.70 3.42 1.98
N GLY A 29 8.46 3.14 2.39
CA GLY A 29 7.49 2.44 1.55
C GLY A 29 7.12 3.26 0.32
N GLN A 30 6.84 4.55 0.50
CA GLN A 30 6.48 5.49 -0.57
C GLN A 30 7.68 5.78 -1.47
N GLU A 31 8.88 5.89 -0.92
CA GLU A 31 10.11 6.08 -1.69
C GLU A 31 10.35 4.96 -2.71
N ASN A 32 10.11 3.71 -2.28
CA ASN A 32 10.21 2.49 -3.09
C ASN A 32 8.89 2.09 -3.76
N GLY A 33 7.87 2.93 -3.67
CA GLY A 33 6.54 2.67 -4.20
C GLY A 33 6.46 2.80 -5.71
N MET A 34 5.39 2.25 -6.28
CA MET A 34 5.06 2.42 -7.70
C MET A 34 4.85 3.90 -8.04
N PRO A 35 5.30 4.38 -9.21
CA PRO A 35 4.97 5.73 -9.69
C PRO A 35 3.46 5.96 -9.76
N ALA A 36 3.01 7.16 -9.37
CA ALA A 36 1.59 7.48 -9.32
C ALA A 36 0.92 7.46 -10.71
N ASP A 37 1.65 7.81 -11.76
CA ASP A 37 1.15 7.78 -13.14
C ASP A 37 0.96 6.34 -13.64
N GLU A 38 1.87 5.42 -13.29
CA GLU A 38 1.72 3.99 -13.58
C GLU A 38 0.52 3.39 -12.84
N PHE A 39 0.36 3.74 -11.57
CA PHE A 39 -0.81 3.33 -10.79
C PHE A 39 -2.12 3.78 -11.45
N ALA A 40 -2.20 5.04 -11.87
CA ALA A 40 -3.38 5.59 -12.54
C ALA A 40 -3.68 4.86 -13.86
N LYS A 41 -2.66 4.59 -14.68
CA LYS A 41 -2.78 3.82 -15.94
C LYS A 41 -3.36 2.42 -15.70
N GLN A 42 -2.98 1.76 -14.60
CA GLN A 42 -3.51 0.44 -14.24
C GLN A 42 -4.91 0.49 -13.61
N LEU A 43 -5.22 1.58 -12.91
CA LEU A 43 -6.47 1.73 -12.17
C LEU A 43 -7.66 2.05 -13.08
N ILE A 44 -7.51 3.02 -13.99
CA ILE A 44 -8.58 3.51 -14.88
C ILE A 44 -9.33 2.37 -15.59
N PRO A 45 -8.68 1.43 -16.32
CA PRO A 45 -9.40 0.36 -17.02
C PRO A 45 -10.10 -0.63 -16.09
N LYS A 46 -9.69 -0.73 -14.82
CA LYS A 46 -10.36 -1.60 -13.83
C LYS A 46 -11.60 -0.92 -13.24
N ILE A 47 -11.55 0.39 -13.04
CA ILE A 47 -12.72 1.21 -12.65
C ILE A 47 -13.77 1.16 -13.75
N LEU A 48 -13.38 1.34 -15.02
CA LEU A 48 -14.28 1.28 -16.18
C LEU A 48 -14.96 -0.09 -16.35
N LYS A 49 -14.39 -1.16 -15.78
CA LYS A 49 -14.97 -2.50 -15.76
C LYS A 49 -15.82 -2.78 -14.51
N GLU A 50 -16.10 -1.75 -13.71
CA GLU A 50 -16.90 -1.81 -12.49
C GLU A 50 -16.48 -2.94 -11.54
N LYS A 51 -15.17 -3.18 -11.44
CA LYS A 51 -14.65 -4.20 -10.53
C LYS A 51 -14.95 -3.81 -9.08
N GLU A 52 -15.62 -4.70 -8.35
CA GLU A 52 -15.97 -4.48 -6.94
C GLU A 52 -14.73 -4.24 -6.07
N GLU A 53 -13.66 -5.01 -6.28
CA GLU A 53 -12.37 -4.84 -5.59
C GLU A 53 -11.19 -4.80 -6.57
N ILE A 54 -10.34 -3.80 -6.38
CA ILE A 54 -9.17 -3.56 -7.23
C ILE A 54 -7.92 -3.53 -6.37
N TYR A 55 -7.05 -4.51 -6.59
CA TYR A 55 -5.72 -4.57 -5.97
C TYR A 55 -4.67 -4.16 -7.00
N ILE A 56 -3.84 -3.17 -6.66
CA ILE A 56 -2.72 -2.68 -7.47
C ILE A 56 -1.60 -2.31 -6.52
N GLY A 57 -0.43 -2.92 -6.66
CA GLY A 57 0.71 -2.70 -5.79
C GLY A 57 1.85 -3.64 -6.13
N GLY A 58 2.90 -3.61 -5.31
CA GLY A 58 4.04 -4.50 -5.42
C GLY A 58 3.80 -5.87 -4.79
N LYS A 59 4.85 -6.42 -4.18
CA LYS A 59 4.82 -7.74 -3.53
C LYS A 59 3.86 -7.80 -2.33
N GLU A 60 3.50 -6.65 -1.77
CA GLU A 60 2.55 -6.54 -0.66
C GLU A 60 1.16 -7.11 -0.98
N ILE A 61 0.75 -7.14 -2.26
CA ILE A 61 -0.55 -7.69 -2.68
C ILE A 61 -0.63 -9.20 -2.38
N TRP A 62 0.48 -9.93 -2.39
CA TRP A 62 0.52 -11.33 -1.98
C TRP A 62 0.05 -11.54 -0.54
N GLY A 63 0.25 -10.55 0.33
CA GLY A 63 -0.24 -10.57 1.71
C GLY A 63 -1.76 -10.65 1.79
N ILE A 64 -2.49 -10.04 0.84
CA ILE A 64 -3.97 -10.10 0.78
C ILE A 64 -4.41 -11.54 0.52
N TYR A 65 -3.83 -12.19 -0.50
CA TYR A 65 -4.14 -13.57 -0.83
C TYR A 65 -3.71 -14.53 0.29
N LEU A 66 -2.54 -14.31 0.88
CA LEU A 66 -2.07 -15.11 2.02
C LEU A 66 -3.01 -14.99 3.22
N LYS A 67 -3.51 -13.78 3.53
CA LYS A 67 -4.51 -13.58 4.57
C LYS A 67 -5.83 -14.29 4.24
N ARG A 68 -6.25 -14.24 2.98
CA ARG A 68 -7.53 -14.81 2.51
C ARG A 68 -7.54 -16.34 2.60
N PHE A 69 -6.44 -17.00 2.28
CA PHE A 69 -6.38 -18.47 2.26
C PHE A 69 -5.71 -19.08 3.51
N PHE A 70 -4.75 -18.40 4.12
CA PHE A 70 -3.96 -18.91 5.25
C PHE A 70 -3.75 -17.85 6.35
N PRO A 71 -4.82 -17.37 7.01
CA PRO A 71 -4.74 -16.26 7.98
C PRO A 71 -3.81 -16.56 9.16
N HIS A 72 -3.76 -17.81 9.63
CA HIS A 72 -2.88 -18.22 10.73
C HIS A 72 -1.39 -18.16 10.34
N LEU A 73 -1.06 -18.49 9.09
CA LEU A 73 0.30 -18.43 8.58
C LEU A 73 0.79 -16.98 8.51
N LEU A 74 -0.03 -16.08 7.94
CA LEU A 74 0.30 -14.66 7.91
C LEU A 74 0.52 -14.10 9.32
N ASN A 75 -0.38 -14.41 10.26
CA ASN A 75 -0.26 -13.96 11.65
C ASN A 75 1.05 -14.44 12.30
N LYS A 76 1.50 -15.66 12.00
CA LYS A 76 2.77 -16.19 12.50
C LYS A 76 3.98 -15.48 11.89
N LEU A 77 3.94 -15.16 10.60
CA LEU A 77 5.00 -14.44 9.90
C LEU A 77 5.14 -12.99 10.42
N LEU A 78 4.02 -12.29 10.58
CA LEU A 78 4.02 -10.90 11.03
C LEU A 78 4.52 -10.74 12.47
N ARG A 79 4.27 -11.71 13.36
CA ARG A 79 4.76 -11.69 14.75
C ARG A 79 6.27 -11.56 14.87
N ASN A 80 7.02 -12.03 13.87
CA ASN A 80 8.48 -12.01 13.86
C ASN A 80 9.06 -10.91 12.98
N THR A 81 8.22 -10.07 12.38
CA THR A 81 8.67 -9.00 11.48
C THR A 81 8.92 -7.73 12.28
N LYS A 82 10.15 -7.22 12.25
CA LYS A 82 10.51 -5.94 12.89
C LYS A 82 9.80 -4.80 12.16
N VAL A 83 8.91 -4.10 12.86
CA VAL A 83 8.32 -2.84 12.38
C VAL A 83 9.29 -1.73 12.81
N THR A 84 10.16 -1.28 11.89
CA THR A 84 11.13 -0.19 12.14
C THR A 84 11.21 0.74 10.95
#